data_AF-C5LU21-F1
#
_entry.id   AF-C5LU21-F1
#
_cell.length_a   1.000
_cell.length_b   1.000
_cell.length_c   1.000
_cell.angle_alpha   90.00
_cell.angle_beta   90.00
_cell.angle_gamma   90.00
#
_symmetry.space_group_name_H-M   'P 1'
#
loop_
_entity.id
_entity.type
_entity.pdbx_description
1 polymer ?
#
loop_
_entity_poly.entity_id
_entity_poly.type
_entity_poly.pdbx_seq_one_letter_code
_entity_poly.pdbx_strand_id
1 'polypeptide(L)'
;MGSNTEPGFSRLLEQYREASEAMPLTVQCIQGPILIIIADILAQFITGARTIDKRRCIRVALCQLVVFGPMTYFWYDVLLPSWGEYLPTTAHKVLVDQTLWCWTFLSTFFFIQSLAAGKSVAASVKAVQSNLGPALKANYCFWPMMQ
;
A
#
# COMPACT_ATOMS: atom_id res chain seq x y z
N MET A 1 18.50 -10.99 -25.79
CA MET A 1 19.34 -10.14 -24.93
C MET A 1 19.16 -10.62 -23.51
N GLY A 2 20.01 -11.54 -23.05
CA GLY A 2 19.98 -12.03 -21.67
C GLY A 2 20.56 -10.96 -20.75
N SER A 3 19.78 -10.52 -19.77
CA SER A 3 20.26 -9.59 -18.76
C SER A 3 21.32 -10.30 -17.90
N ASN A 4 22.57 -9.86 -18.02
CA ASN A 4 23.64 -10.17 -17.07
C ASN A 4 23.32 -9.50 -15.73
N THR A 5 22.39 -10.06 -14.96
CA THR A 5 22.25 -9.72 -13.55
C THR A 5 23.40 -10.39 -12.81
N GLU A 6 24.23 -9.59 -12.14
CA GLU A 6 25.31 -10.05 -11.25
C GLU A 6 24.80 -11.18 -10.33
N PRO A 7 25.54 -12.29 -10.17
CA PRO A 7 25.07 -13.48 -9.45
C PRO A 7 24.64 -13.23 -8.00
N GLY A 8 25.06 -12.11 -7.40
CA GLY A 8 24.59 -11.67 -6.08
C GLY A 8 23.19 -11.06 -6.08
N PHE A 9 22.82 -10.29 -7.11
CA PHE A 9 21.52 -9.60 -7.17
C PHE A 9 20.37 -10.58 -7.43
N SER A 10 20.56 -11.53 -8.35
CA SER A 10 19.57 -12.59 -8.62
C SER A 10 19.30 -13.42 -7.36
N ARG A 11 20.34 -13.75 -6.60
CA ARG A 11 20.22 -14.50 -5.35
C ARG A 11 19.48 -13.73 -4.26
N LEU A 12 19.72 -12.43 -4.14
CA LEU A 12 18.96 -11.58 -3.20
C LEU A 12 17.47 -11.50 -3.58
N LEU A 13 17.16 -11.42 -4.87
CA LEU A 13 15.78 -11.43 -5.35
C LEU A 13 15.07 -12.77 -5.07
N GLU A 14 15.78 -13.88 -5.26
CA GLU A 14 15.27 -15.22 -4.93
C GLU A 14 15.01 -15.34 -3.42
N GLN A 15 15.96 -14.93 -2.57
CA GLN A 15 15.78 -14.92 -1.12
C GLN A 15 14.62 -14.03 -0.67
N TYR A 16 14.44 -12.87 -1.30
CA TYR A 16 13.30 -11.99 -1.04
C TYR A 16 11.97 -12.64 -1.44
N ARG A 17 11.92 -13.30 -2.60
CA ARG A 17 10.73 -14.03 -3.05
C ARG A 17 10.39 -15.17 -2.09
N GLU A 18 11.36 -15.99 -1.74
CA GLU A 18 11.20 -17.09 -0.78
C GLU A 18 10.72 -16.58 0.58
N ALA A 19 11.29 -15.49 1.10
CA ALA A 19 10.86 -14.89 2.35
C ALA A 19 9.42 -14.33 2.27
N SER A 20 9.05 -13.74 1.13
CA SER A 20 7.72 -13.19 0.89
C SER A 20 6.66 -14.30 0.81
N GLU A 21 7.00 -15.45 0.23
CA GLU A 21 6.10 -16.60 0.16
C GLU A 21 6.02 -17.36 1.49
N ALA A 22 7.13 -17.47 2.23
CA ALA A 22 7.18 -18.20 3.50
C ALA A 22 6.53 -17.43 4.67
N MET A 23 6.67 -16.11 4.70
CA MET A 23 6.13 -15.26 5.77
C MET A 23 5.53 -13.95 5.22
N PRO A 24 4.45 -14.04 4.43
CA PRO A 24 3.85 -12.90 3.76
C PRO A 24 3.44 -11.78 4.73
N LEU A 25 2.83 -12.12 5.87
CA LEU A 25 2.47 -11.13 6.89
C LEU A 25 3.68 -10.37 7.43
N THR A 26 4.75 -11.08 7.80
CA THR A 26 5.97 -10.49 8.36
C THR A 26 6.64 -9.58 7.35
N VAL A 27 6.76 -10.03 6.10
CA VAL A 27 7.37 -9.23 5.02
C VAL A 27 6.55 -7.97 4.76
N GLN A 28 5.23 -8.08 4.66
CA GLN A 28 4.34 -6.92 4.46
C GLN A 28 4.45 -5.90 5.60
N CYS A 29 4.47 -6.39 6.85
CA CYS A 29 4.61 -5.56 8.04
C CYS A 29 5.97 -4.88 8.16
N ILE A 30 7.05 -5.43 7.59
CA ILE A 30 8.38 -4.82 7.62
C ILE A 30 8.60 -3.89 6.42
N GLN A 31 8.30 -4.36 5.21
CA GLN A 31 8.55 -3.59 3.99
C GLN A 31 7.64 -2.37 3.89
N GLY A 32 6.38 -2.50 4.32
CA GLY A 32 5.40 -1.42 4.25
C GLY A 32 5.87 -0.15 4.96
N PRO A 33 6.22 -0.20 6.27
CA PRO A 33 6.73 0.95 7.01
C PRO A 33 7.94 1.62 6.37
N ILE A 34 8.87 0.84 5.80
CA ILE A 34 10.06 1.37 5.11
C ILE A 34 9.62 2.17 3.88
N LEU A 35 8.77 1.58 3.03
CA LEU A 35 8.28 2.21 1.80
C LEU A 35 7.50 3.50 2.10
N ILE A 36 6.62 3.48 3.10
CA ILE A 36 5.81 4.67 3.42
C ILE A 36 6.66 5.79 4.04
N ILE A 37 7.71 5.47 4.79
CA ILE A 37 8.66 6.49 5.29
C ILE A 37 9.35 7.17 4.11
N ILE A 38 9.85 6.41 3.14
CA ILE A 38 10.52 6.95 1.96
C ILE A 38 9.54 7.82 1.16
N ALA A 39 8.33 7.32 0.92
CA ALA A 39 7.27 8.06 0.22
C ALA A 39 6.90 9.36 0.95
N ASP A 40 6.79 9.34 2.27
CA ASP A 40 6.42 10.52 3.05
C ASP A 40 7.56 11.55 3.08
N ILE A 41 8.82 11.12 3.18
CA ILE A 41 9.99 12.02 3.04
C ILE A 41 9.99 12.69 1.66
N LEU A 42 9.79 11.93 0.59
CA LEU A 42 9.70 12.47 -0.77
C LEU A 42 8.54 13.45 -0.91
N ALA A 43 7.35 13.12 -0.37
CA ALA A 43 6.20 14.00 -0.40
C ALA A 43 6.47 15.31 0.36
N GLN A 44 7.16 15.25 1.51
CA GLN A 44 7.55 16.44 2.27
C GLN A 44 8.52 17.32 1.46
N PHE A 45 9.50 16.74 0.77
CA PHE A 45 10.40 17.51 -0.09
C PHE A 45 9.67 18.15 -1.28
N ILE A 46 8.83 17.39 -1.98
CA ILE A 46 8.06 17.89 -3.15
C ILE A 46 7.10 19.00 -2.74
N THR A 47 6.55 18.94 -1.52
CA THR A 47 5.66 19.98 -0.98
C THR A 47 6.39 21.16 -0.34
N GLY A 48 7.73 21.20 -0.44
CA GLY A 48 8.54 22.34 -0.03
C GLY A 48 8.87 22.41 1.47
N ALA A 49 8.80 21.28 2.19
CA ALA A 49 9.21 21.24 3.59
C ALA A 49 10.69 21.60 3.74
N ARG A 50 11.00 22.57 4.60
CA ARG A 50 12.39 22.97 4.91
C ARG A 50 13.11 21.95 5.77
N THR A 51 12.37 21.19 6.56
CA THR A 51 12.86 20.14 7.45
C THR A 51 11.89 18.96 7.44
N ILE A 52 12.43 17.76 7.66
CA ILE A 52 11.63 16.54 7.72
C ILE A 52 10.86 16.47 9.05
N ASP A 53 9.54 16.36 8.98
CA ASP A 53 8.67 16.04 10.10
C ASP A 53 8.81 14.54 10.44
N LYS A 54 9.73 14.25 11.36
CA LYS A 54 9.98 12.89 11.85
C LYS A 54 8.77 12.29 12.57
N ARG A 55 7.93 13.11 13.24
CA ARG A 55 6.74 12.61 13.95
C ARG A 55 5.71 12.12 12.95
N ARG A 56 5.57 12.82 11.83
CA ARG A 56 4.75 12.36 10.71
C ARG A 56 5.28 11.06 10.12
N CYS A 57 6.58 10.94 9.86
CA CYS A 57 7.17 9.70 9.34
C CYS A 57 6.90 8.50 10.27
N ILE A 58 7.13 8.67 11.58
CA ILE A 58 6.86 7.61 12.57
C ILE A 58 5.38 7.23 12.59
N ARG A 59 4.50 8.23 12.58
CA ARG A 59 3.05 7.98 12.59
C ARG A 59 2.61 7.17 11.38
N VAL A 60 3.00 7.55 10.16
CA VAL A 60 2.60 6.82 8.95
C VAL A 60 3.21 5.42 8.91
N ALA A 61 4.44 5.26 9.43
CA ALA A 61 5.09 3.96 9.57
C ALA A 61 4.32 3.04 10.53
N LEU A 62 3.88 3.55 11.69
CA LEU A 62 3.09 2.78 12.65
C LEU A 62 1.71 2.40 12.09
N CYS A 63 1.05 3.31 11.38
CA CYS A 63 -0.20 2.97 10.70
C CYS A 63 0.03 1.86 9.66
N GLN A 64 1.14 1.91 8.92
CA GLN A 64 1.48 0.87 7.95
C GLN A 64 1.79 -0.47 8.62
N LEU A 65 2.51 -0.46 9.74
CA LEU A 65 2.85 -1.67 10.48
C LEU A 65 1.61 -2.34 11.09
N VAL A 66 0.74 -1.56 11.73
CA VAL A 66 -0.33 -2.09 12.59
C VAL A 66 -1.66 -2.26 11.84
N VAL A 67 -1.94 -1.40 10.86
CA VAL A 67 -3.22 -1.39 10.16
C VAL A 67 -3.05 -1.96 8.75
N PHE A 68 -2.26 -1.28 7.91
CA PHE A 68 -2.26 -1.60 6.48
C PHE A 68 -1.48 -2.88 6.14
N GLY A 69 -0.43 -3.23 6.88
CA GLY A 69 0.29 -4.50 6.71
C GLY A 69 -0.65 -5.70 6.89
N PRO A 70 -1.31 -5.85 8.06
CA PRO A 70 -2.29 -6.90 8.28
C PRO A 70 -3.46 -6.83 7.30
N MET A 71 -4.01 -5.64 7.04
CA MET A 71 -5.13 -5.48 6.10
C MET A 71 -4.78 -5.97 4.69
N THR A 72 -3.57 -5.66 4.22
CA THR A 72 -3.06 -6.07 2.90
C THR A 72 -2.84 -7.59 2.85
N TYR A 73 -2.26 -8.17 3.90
CA TYR A 73 -2.13 -9.62 4.04
C TYR A 73 -3.50 -10.32 3.99
N PHE A 74 -4.48 -9.86 4.77
CA PHE A 74 -5.82 -10.45 4.77
C PHE A 74 -6.49 -10.36 3.39
N TRP A 75 -6.26 -9.28 2.65
CA TRP A 75 -6.81 -9.17 1.31
C TRP A 75 -6.16 -10.15 0.32
N TYR A 76 -4.84 -10.09 0.17
CA TYR A 76 -4.14 -10.82 -0.90
C TYR A 76 -3.89 -12.31 -0.57
N ASP A 77 -3.68 -12.65 0.69
CA ASP A 77 -3.29 -14.01 1.11
C ASP A 77 -4.48 -14.82 1.65
N VAL A 78 -5.59 -14.16 2.03
CA VAL A 78 -6.76 -14.85 2.61
C VAL A 78 -8.02 -14.68 1.76
N LEU A 79 -8.47 -13.44 1.53
CA LEU A 79 -9.76 -13.18 0.88
C LEU A 79 -9.72 -13.44 -0.62
N LEU A 80 -8.79 -12.82 -1.35
CA LEU A 80 -8.72 -12.93 -2.81
C LEU A 80 -8.52 -14.39 -3.29
N PRO A 81 -7.68 -15.23 -2.64
CA PRO A 81 -7.56 -16.65 -2.98
C PRO A 81 -8.83 -17.45 -2.68
N SER A 82 -9.55 -17.11 -1.60
CA SER A 82 -10.81 -17.80 -1.23
C SER A 82 -11.92 -17.63 -2.27
N TRP A 83 -11.81 -16.62 -3.14
CA TRP A 83 -12.75 -16.37 -4.25
C TRP A 83 -12.31 -16.98 -5.58
N GLY A 84 -11.30 -17.87 -5.60
CA GLY A 84 -10.69 -18.40 -6.82
C GLY A 84 -11.69 -18.99 -7.83
N GLU A 85 -12.70 -19.73 -7.36
CA GLU A 85 -13.75 -20.31 -8.21
C GLU A 85 -14.66 -19.25 -8.85
N TYR A 86 -14.86 -18.10 -8.19
CA TYR A 86 -15.67 -16.98 -8.66
C TYR A 86 -14.87 -15.98 -9.50
N LEU A 87 -13.54 -16.05 -9.45
CA LEU A 87 -12.61 -15.15 -10.17
C LEU A 87 -11.67 -15.96 -11.09
N PRO A 88 -12.22 -16.60 -12.14
CA PRO A 88 -11.50 -17.61 -12.92
C PRO A 88 -10.39 -17.03 -13.80
N THR A 89 -10.39 -15.72 -14.04
CA THR A 89 -9.37 -15.07 -14.86
C THR A 89 -8.67 -13.94 -14.11
N THR A 90 -7.45 -13.63 -14.54
CA THR A 90 -6.70 -12.47 -14.02
C THR A 90 -7.50 -11.17 -14.13
N ALA A 91 -8.27 -10.99 -15.22
CA ALA A 91 -9.10 -9.81 -15.39
C ALA A 91 -10.18 -9.67 -14.30
N HIS A 92 -10.79 -10.78 -13.85
CA HIS A 92 -11.76 -10.75 -12.75
C HIS A 92 -11.08 -10.36 -11.43
N LYS A 93 -9.90 -10.92 -11.15
CA LYS A 93 -9.12 -10.57 -9.96
C LYS A 93 -8.74 -9.10 -9.96
N VAL A 94 -8.26 -8.57 -11.09
CA VAL A 94 -7.94 -7.15 -11.26
C VAL A 94 -9.18 -6.29 -11.09
N LEU A 95 -10.34 -6.67 -11.63
CA LEU A 95 -11.57 -5.91 -11.46
C LEU A 95 -11.97 -5.81 -9.98
N VAL A 96 -11.91 -6.92 -9.25
CA VAL A 96 -12.21 -6.96 -7.81
C VAL A 96 -11.19 -6.16 -7.00
N ASP A 97 -9.92 -6.22 -7.36
CA ASP A 97 -8.87 -5.42 -6.71
C ASP A 97 -9.07 -3.92 -6.96
N GLN A 98 -9.29 -3.53 -8.22
CA GLN A 98 -9.47 -2.13 -8.58
C GLN A 98 -10.79 -1.53 -8.06
N THR A 99 -11.79 -2.36 -7.74
CA THR A 99 -13.08 -1.92 -7.21
C THR A 99 -13.13 -2.10 -5.69
N LEU A 100 -13.38 -3.31 -5.20
CA LEU A 100 -13.58 -3.56 -3.78
C LEU A 100 -12.34 -3.18 -2.96
N TRP A 101 -11.16 -3.67 -3.35
CA TRP A 101 -9.95 -3.40 -2.57
C TRP A 101 -9.55 -1.95 -2.59
N CYS A 102 -9.41 -1.37 -3.79
CA CYS A 102 -8.91 0.00 -3.94
C CYS A 102 -9.79 0.99 -3.19
N TRP A 103 -11.12 0.85 -3.27
CA TRP A 103 -12.05 1.73 -2.57
C TRP A 103 -11.95 1.56 -1.05
N THR A 104 -11.92 0.32 -0.56
CA THR A 104 -11.82 0.02 0.88
C THR A 104 -10.47 0.47 1.45
N PHE A 105 -9.38 0.20 0.74
CA PHE A 105 -8.02 0.57 1.13
C PHE A 105 -7.86 2.09 1.17
N LEU A 106 -8.22 2.82 0.12
CA LEU A 106 -8.08 4.29 0.08
C LEU A 106 -8.99 4.98 1.11
N SER A 107 -10.21 4.49 1.29
CA SER A 107 -11.12 5.02 2.32
C SER A 107 -10.53 4.84 3.72
N THR A 108 -10.04 3.64 4.03
CA THR A 108 -9.37 3.34 5.29
C THR A 108 -8.11 4.19 5.45
N PHE A 109 -7.32 4.35 4.38
CA PHE A 109 -6.13 5.17 4.35
C PHE A 109 -6.41 6.61 4.77
N PHE A 110 -7.30 7.31 4.08
CA PHE A 110 -7.62 8.70 4.42
C PHE A 110 -8.23 8.85 5.80
N PHE A 111 -9.07 7.90 6.22
CA PHE A 111 -9.72 7.92 7.52
C PHE A 111 -8.70 7.76 8.66
N ILE A 112 -7.90 6.69 8.62
CA ILE A 112 -6.90 6.38 9.66
C ILE A 112 -5.81 7.45 9.70
N GLN A 113 -5.33 7.94 8.56
CA GLN A 113 -4.32 9.00 8.52
C GLN A 113 -4.85 10.31 9.12
N SER A 114 -6.12 10.64 8.87
CA SER A 114 -6.77 11.81 9.46
C SER A 114 -6.90 11.67 10.98
N LEU A 115 -7.38 10.51 11.47
CA LEU A 115 -7.48 10.24 12.90
C LEU A 115 -6.11 10.24 13.59
N ALA A 116 -5.11 9.59 13.00
CA ALA A 116 -3.76 9.53 13.54
C ALA A 116 -3.12 10.93 13.60
N ALA A 117 -3.52 11.85 12.72
CA ALA A 117 -3.14 13.26 12.78
C ALA A 117 -3.88 14.06 13.88
N GLY A 118 -4.69 13.41 14.71
CA GLY A 118 -5.42 14.01 15.83
C GLY A 118 -6.74 14.67 15.46
N LYS A 119 -7.27 14.41 14.25
CA LYS A 119 -8.55 14.99 13.81
C LYS A 119 -9.73 14.19 14.38
N SER A 120 -10.91 14.82 14.44
CA SER A 120 -12.14 14.14 14.87
C SER A 120 -12.62 13.10 13.85
N VAL A 121 -13.51 12.21 14.28
CA VAL A 121 -14.17 11.24 13.38
C VAL A 121 -14.89 11.96 12.24
N ALA A 122 -15.65 13.02 12.53
CA ALA A 122 -16.35 13.80 11.51
C ALA A 122 -15.38 14.43 10.48
N ALA A 123 -14.25 14.97 10.95
CA ALA A 123 -13.21 15.50 10.05
C ALA A 123 -12.55 14.40 9.21
N SER A 124 -12.44 13.19 9.75
CA SER A 124 -11.85 12.03 9.06
C SER A 124 -12.80 11.47 8.00
N VAL A 125 -14.11 11.43 8.25
CA VAL A 125 -15.12 11.13 7.22
C VAL A 125 -15.07 12.16 6.10
N LYS A 126 -14.99 13.45 6.42
CA LYS A 126 -14.82 14.51 5.41
C LYS A 126 -13.53 14.33 4.61
N ALA A 127 -12.44 13.90 5.25
CA ALA A 127 -11.18 13.63 4.55
C ALA A 127 -11.34 12.49 3.52
N VAL A 128 -12.08 11.43 3.84
CA VAL A 128 -12.41 10.37 2.87
C VAL A 128 -13.23 10.95 1.71
N GLN A 129 -14.31 11.66 2.01
CA GLN A 129 -15.21 12.22 0.99
C GLN A 129 -14.48 13.16 0.01
N SER A 130 -13.56 13.99 0.51
CA SER A 130 -12.82 14.94 -0.32
C SER A 130 -11.70 14.31 -1.13
N ASN A 131 -11.04 13.26 -0.62
CA ASN A 131 -9.82 12.74 -1.23
C ASN A 131 -10.02 11.42 -2.00
N LEU A 132 -11.08 10.66 -1.73
CA LEU A 132 -11.29 9.35 -2.34
C LEU A 132 -11.44 9.44 -3.86
N GLY A 133 -12.31 10.33 -4.36
CA GLY A 133 -12.53 10.51 -5.80
C GLY A 133 -11.25 10.88 -6.57
N PRO A 134 -10.53 11.95 -6.16
CA PRO A 134 -9.25 12.30 -6.78
C PRO A 134 -8.21 11.17 -6.72
N ALA A 135 -8.12 10.45 -5.60
CA ALA A 135 -7.18 9.35 -5.43
C ALA A 135 -7.52 8.15 -6.33
N LEU A 136 -8.80 7.78 -6.44
CA LEU A 136 -9.26 6.73 -7.34
C LEU A 136 -8.96 7.08 -8.80
N LYS A 137 -9.22 8.33 -9.19
CA LYS A 137 -8.87 8.81 -10.54
C LYS A 137 -7.37 8.69 -10.80
N ALA A 138 -6.53 9.13 -9.87
CA ALA A 138 -5.09 8.99 -10.00
C ALA A 138 -4.66 7.52 -10.10
N ASN A 139 -5.23 6.65 -9.27
CA ASN A 139 -4.96 5.21 -9.30
C ASN A 139 -5.32 4.60 -10.67
N TYR A 140 -6.52 4.87 -11.19
CA TYR A 140 -6.97 4.32 -12.47
C TYR A 140 -6.24 4.88 -13.69
N CYS A 141 -5.72 6.10 -13.60
CA CYS A 141 -4.89 6.66 -14.66
C CYS A 141 -3.46 6.11 -14.63
N PHE A 142 -2.87 5.95 -13.44
CA PHE A 142 -1.44 5.68 -13.30
C PHE A 142 -1.10 4.18 -13.20
N TRP A 143 -1.92 3.42 -12.48
CA TRP A 143 -1.66 1.99 -12.22
C TRP A 143 -1.57 1.14 -13.49
N PRO A 144 -2.43 1.31 -14.52
CA PRO A 144 -2.32 0.50 -15.74
C PRO A 144 -1.02 0.70 -16.52
N MET A 145 -0.31 1.81 -16.30
CA MET A 145 1.00 2.06 -16.93
C MET A 145 2.16 1.38 -16.21
N MET A 146 1.94 0.92 -14.97
CA MET A 146 2.97 0.37 -14.08
C MET A 146 2.92 -1.16 -13.98
N GLN A 147 1.88 -1.80 -14.52
CA GLN A 147 1.75 -3.27 -14.59
C GLN A 147 2.52 -3.88 -15.77
#